data_AF-A0A3D1IUC5-F1
#
_entry.id   AF-A0A3D1IUC5-F1
#
_cell.length_a   1.000
_cell.length_b   1.000
_cell.length_c   1.000
_cell.angle_alpha   90.00
_cell.angle_beta   90.00
_cell.angle_gamma   90.00
#
_symmetry.space_group_name_H-M   'P 1'
#
loop_
_entity.id
_entity.type
_entity.pdbx_description
1 polymer ?
#
loop_
_entity_poly.entity_id
_entity_poly.type
_entity_poly.pdbx_seq_one_letter_code
_entity_poly.pdbx_strand_id
1 'polypeptide(L)'
;MSQPTDAPAARRYDVASHFAARHRIPVPYLCSSQITVLIQEIVMQVSKSMNAVHRAVTCCLLALAGLAQICRAHEEHAHHHGMQSSGPELGTSAAVDAQGRLWIASKETAGNAQYVVLQMSHDMGRTWSAPQRVQRESEAISAEGENRPKLAFGSKGEIYISYTKPLAKPYTGAIRFVRSIDGGRSFAPPITVHANRDVITHRFDSMIVDPAGRIYIAWIDKRDLQAATARKQPYAGAALYYAVSDDGGASFKGDYKIADHSCECCRIALALNPQGKPVALWRHVFAPNVRDHALIELTPDGRRLAAPVRATFDDW
;
A
#
# COMPACT_ATOMS: atom_id res chain seq x y z
N MET A 1 -53.04 -14.78 20.56
CA MET A 1 -52.35 -15.15 21.82
C MET A 1 -50.97 -15.60 21.38
N SER A 2 -49.86 -14.89 21.59
CA SER A 2 -49.39 -14.14 22.75
C SER A 2 -48.46 -12.99 22.31
N GLN A 3 -48.53 -11.87 23.03
CA GLN A 3 -47.74 -10.65 22.82
C GLN A 3 -46.31 -10.74 23.40
N PRO A 4 -45.40 -9.82 22.99
CA PRO A 4 -43.97 -9.85 23.29
C PRO A 4 -43.59 -9.05 24.54
N THR A 5 -42.44 -9.37 25.14
CA THR A 5 -41.85 -8.63 26.27
C THR A 5 -40.71 -7.73 25.82
N ASP A 6 -40.87 -6.43 26.08
CA ASP A 6 -39.90 -5.34 25.89
C ASP A 6 -38.75 -5.38 26.91
N ALA A 7 -37.55 -4.99 26.48
CA ALA A 7 -36.43 -4.61 27.36
C ALA A 7 -35.92 -3.21 26.98
N PRO A 8 -35.52 -2.36 27.95
CA PRO A 8 -35.48 -0.90 27.74
C PRO A 8 -34.13 -0.35 27.25
N ALA A 9 -34.21 0.78 26.55
CA ALA A 9 -33.12 1.55 25.96
C ALA A 9 -32.17 2.21 26.99
N ALA A 10 -30.86 2.10 26.75
CA ALA A 10 -29.82 2.79 27.51
C ALA A 10 -29.71 4.27 27.08
N ARG A 11 -29.88 5.18 28.05
CA ARG A 11 -29.73 6.64 27.86
C ARG A 11 -28.26 7.05 27.94
N ARG A 12 -27.90 7.99 27.06
CA ARG A 12 -26.60 8.68 27.01
C ARG A 12 -26.42 9.55 28.26
N TYR A 13 -25.25 9.47 28.89
CA TYR A 13 -24.82 10.37 29.96
C TYR A 13 -24.30 11.68 29.35
N ASP A 14 -24.94 12.79 29.70
CA ASP A 14 -24.53 14.15 29.33
C ASP A 14 -23.90 14.84 30.55
N VAL A 15 -22.59 15.08 30.46
CA VAL A 15 -21.74 15.62 31.54
C VAL A 15 -21.91 17.15 31.69
N ALA A 16 -22.64 17.82 30.79
CA ALA A 16 -22.83 19.27 30.84
C ALA A 16 -23.86 19.75 31.89
N SER A 17 -24.58 18.83 32.54
CA SER A 17 -25.78 19.16 33.33
C SER A 17 -25.59 19.24 34.85
N HIS A 18 -24.37 19.08 35.39
CA HIS A 18 -24.17 18.91 36.84
C HIS A 18 -23.31 19.97 37.56
N PHE A 19 -22.92 21.07 36.91
CA PHE A 19 -22.20 22.16 37.61
C PHE A 19 -22.91 23.52 37.62
N ALA A 20 -23.93 23.73 36.77
CA ALA A 20 -24.69 24.99 36.71
C ALA A 20 -25.75 25.14 37.83
N ALA A 21 -25.77 24.25 38.84
CA ALA A 21 -26.81 24.21 39.87
C ALA A 21 -26.36 24.66 41.28
N ARG A 22 -25.22 25.38 41.43
CA ARG A 22 -24.75 25.80 42.77
C ARG A 22 -24.56 27.29 43.06
N HIS A 23 -24.66 28.22 42.11
CA HIS A 23 -24.54 29.65 42.44
C HIS A 23 -25.55 30.51 41.66
N ARG A 24 -26.62 30.94 42.36
CA ARG A 24 -27.63 31.89 41.88
C ARG A 24 -26.97 33.25 41.57
N ILE A 25 -26.88 33.62 40.31
CA ILE A 25 -26.51 34.98 39.88
C ILE A 25 -27.52 35.47 38.84
N PRO A 26 -28.29 36.54 39.14
CA PRO A 26 -28.95 37.35 38.13
C PRO A 26 -28.02 38.49 37.68
N VAL A 27 -27.94 38.70 36.36
CA VAL A 27 -27.35 39.87 35.70
C VAL A 27 -28.48 40.93 35.63
N PRO A 28 -28.27 42.22 35.98
CA PRO A 28 -27.76 43.13 34.95
C PRO A 28 -27.01 44.43 35.37
N TYR A 29 -26.26 44.94 34.38
CA TYR A 29 -25.69 46.29 34.14
C TYR A 29 -24.90 47.01 35.25
N LEU A 30 -23.63 47.34 34.94
CA LEU A 30 -23.05 48.70 35.03
C LEU A 30 -21.60 48.72 34.50
N CYS A 31 -21.15 49.93 34.18
CA CYS A 31 -20.18 50.29 33.15
C CYS A 31 -18.73 50.49 33.66
N SER A 32 -17.80 50.29 32.73
CA SER A 32 -16.44 50.80 32.52
C SER A 32 -15.73 51.66 33.58
N SER A 33 -14.41 51.40 33.67
CA SER A 33 -13.31 52.31 34.03
C SER A 33 -13.19 52.75 35.49
N GLN A 34 -12.43 51.98 36.31
CA GLN A 34 -11.47 52.48 37.32
C GLN A 34 -10.73 51.40 38.19
N ILE A 35 -10.67 50.11 37.79
CA ILE A 35 -10.07 49.04 38.63
C ILE A 35 -8.68 48.55 38.13
N THR A 36 -8.05 49.24 37.19
CA THR A 36 -6.74 48.80 36.63
C THR A 36 -5.53 49.57 37.19
N VAL A 37 -5.73 50.63 38.00
CA VAL A 37 -4.61 51.46 38.50
C VAL A 37 -4.18 51.14 39.94
N LEU A 38 -4.96 50.35 40.70
CA LEU A 38 -4.63 50.06 42.10
C LEU A 38 -3.90 48.72 42.36
N ILE A 39 -3.79 47.85 41.36
CA ILE A 39 -3.14 46.52 41.49
C ILE A 39 -1.66 46.55 41.05
N GLN A 40 -1.23 47.57 40.29
CA GLN A 40 0.16 47.68 39.83
C GLN A 40 1.14 48.27 40.85
N GLU A 41 0.70 49.01 41.88
CA GLU A 41 1.61 49.57 42.89
C GLU A 41 1.87 48.61 44.08
N ILE A 42 0.95 47.70 44.38
CA ILE A 42 1.08 46.79 45.54
C ILE A 42 2.01 45.59 45.23
N VAL A 43 2.12 45.17 43.97
CA VAL A 43 3.02 44.07 43.57
C VAL A 43 4.49 44.52 43.50
N MET A 44 4.77 45.81 43.28
CA MET A 44 6.15 46.33 43.20
C MET A 44 6.81 46.64 44.55
N GLN A 45 6.06 46.69 45.65
CA GLN A 45 6.61 46.99 46.99
C GLN A 45 6.92 45.77 47.87
N VAL A 46 6.45 44.57 47.50
CA VAL A 46 6.77 43.32 48.24
C VAL A 46 8.05 42.64 47.73
N SER A 47 8.60 43.07 46.57
CA SER A 47 9.80 42.46 45.97
C SER A 47 11.15 42.99 46.52
N LYS A 48 11.16 43.86 47.54
CA LYS A 48 12.39 44.50 48.06
C LYS A 48 12.60 44.24 49.56
N SER A 49 12.57 42.99 49.97
CA SER A 49 13.34 42.55 51.13
C SER A 49 13.42 41.03 51.13
N MET A 50 14.52 40.48 51.62
CA MET A 50 14.82 39.05 51.80
C MET A 50 15.62 38.35 50.69
N ASN A 51 16.93 38.36 50.93
CA ASN A 51 17.79 37.18 51.05
C ASN A 51 18.43 36.60 49.77
N ALA A 52 19.61 37.17 49.50
CA ALA A 52 20.74 36.66 48.72
C ALA A 52 21.23 35.23 49.05
N VAL A 53 20.53 34.48 49.92
CA VAL A 53 20.85 33.09 50.26
C VAL A 53 20.07 32.09 49.38
N HIS A 54 18.97 32.49 48.74
CA HIS A 54 18.24 31.62 47.80
C HIS A 54 18.87 31.57 46.39
N ARG A 55 19.70 32.54 46.00
CA ARG A 55 20.30 32.60 44.65
C ARG A 55 21.48 31.65 44.43
N ALA A 56 22.10 31.12 45.49
CA ALA A 56 23.21 30.17 45.34
C ALA A 56 22.75 28.70 45.27
N VAL A 57 21.57 28.37 45.81
CA VAL A 57 21.05 26.99 45.83
C VAL A 57 20.24 26.66 44.57
N THR A 58 19.61 27.65 43.93
CA THR A 58 18.86 27.42 42.66
C THR A 58 19.78 27.31 41.43
N CYS A 59 21.01 27.85 41.46
CA CYS A 59 21.97 27.71 40.36
C CYS A 59 22.65 26.33 40.28
N CYS A 60 22.71 25.56 41.37
CA CYS A 60 23.23 24.18 41.32
C CYS A 60 22.18 23.12 40.96
N LEU A 61 20.87 23.43 41.06
CA LEU A 61 19.79 22.51 40.68
C LEU A 61 19.25 22.74 39.25
N LEU A 62 19.62 23.85 38.60
CA LEU A 62 19.33 24.09 37.17
C LEU A 62 20.49 23.72 36.23
N ALA A 63 21.66 23.34 36.76
CA ALA A 63 22.78 22.83 35.97
C ALA A 63 22.74 21.29 35.75
N LEU A 64 21.77 20.58 36.34
CA LEU A 64 21.58 19.12 36.20
C LEU A 64 20.28 18.72 35.48
N ALA A 65 19.48 19.67 35.03
CA ALA A 65 18.25 19.42 34.26
C ALA A 65 18.32 19.94 32.81
N GLY A 66 19.53 20.15 32.28
CA GLY A 66 19.81 20.66 30.93
C GLY A 66 20.45 19.66 29.96
N LEU A 67 20.41 18.35 30.26
CA LEU A 67 21.01 17.29 29.42
C LEU A 67 19.98 16.40 28.71
N ALA A 68 18.74 16.84 28.59
CA ALA A 68 17.74 16.15 27.79
C ALA A 68 17.00 17.15 26.90
N GLN A 69 17.51 17.32 25.67
CA GLN A 69 16.81 17.70 24.43
C GLN A 69 17.72 18.50 23.48
N ILE A 70 18.62 17.79 22.80
CA ILE A 70 19.00 18.10 21.42
C ILE A 70 19.09 16.75 20.68
N CYS A 71 17.94 16.14 20.42
CA CYS A 71 17.85 15.20 19.30
C CYS A 71 17.36 16.03 18.12
N ARG A 72 18.28 16.72 17.45
CA ARG A 72 17.99 17.19 16.09
C ARG A 72 17.91 15.93 15.24
N ALA A 73 16.71 15.54 14.88
CA ALA A 73 16.49 14.69 13.73
C ALA A 73 16.93 15.49 12.50
N HIS A 74 18.22 15.47 12.22
CA HIS A 74 18.72 15.76 10.89
C HIS A 74 18.59 14.44 10.15
N GLU A 75 17.57 14.30 9.29
CA GLU A 75 17.61 13.30 8.23
C GLU A 75 18.71 13.72 7.27
N GLU A 76 19.95 13.35 7.59
CA GLU A 76 20.92 13.10 6.54
C GLU A 76 20.37 11.93 5.73
N HIS A 77 20.13 12.17 4.44
CA HIS A 77 19.98 11.12 3.45
C HIS A 77 21.31 10.34 3.38
N ALA A 78 21.49 9.44 4.33
CA ALA A 78 22.52 8.41 4.25
C ALA A 78 22.15 7.53 3.07
N HIS A 79 22.81 7.77 1.94
CA HIS A 79 22.95 6.80 0.87
C HIS A 79 23.65 5.58 1.46
N HIS A 80 22.85 4.67 2.04
CA HIS A 80 23.32 3.35 2.42
C HIS A 80 23.66 2.56 1.15
N HIS A 81 24.86 2.78 0.63
CA HIS A 81 25.58 1.78 -0.17
C HIS A 81 26.14 0.71 0.78
N GLY A 82 25.24 0.07 1.53
CA GLY A 82 25.51 -1.15 2.24
C GLY A 82 25.06 -2.29 1.35
N MET A 83 25.98 -3.16 0.95
CA MET A 83 25.69 -4.41 0.27
C MET A 83 24.59 -5.13 1.06
N GLN A 84 23.34 -5.10 0.56
CA GLN A 84 22.24 -5.79 1.20
C GLN A 84 22.62 -7.26 1.22
N SER A 85 22.86 -7.81 2.41
CA SER A 85 22.66 -9.23 2.59
C SER A 85 21.19 -9.44 2.29
N SER A 86 20.89 -10.05 1.14
CA SER A 86 19.53 -10.44 0.82
C SER A 86 19.14 -11.49 1.84
N GLY A 87 18.41 -11.07 2.87
CA GLY A 87 17.65 -11.99 3.70
C GLY A 87 16.84 -12.94 2.80
N PRO A 88 16.49 -14.14 3.28
CA PRO A 88 15.78 -15.10 2.45
C PRO A 88 14.54 -14.44 1.83
N GLU A 89 14.42 -14.47 0.51
CA GLU A 89 13.22 -14.00 -0.17
C GLU A 89 12.13 -15.06 0.02
N LEU A 90 11.14 -14.74 0.86
CA LEU A 90 10.07 -15.66 1.24
C LEU A 90 8.74 -15.39 0.51
N GLY A 91 8.76 -14.59 -0.56
CA GLY A 91 7.58 -14.23 -1.31
C GLY A 91 6.85 -15.45 -1.85
N THR A 92 5.66 -15.70 -1.31
CA THR A 92 4.80 -16.85 -1.65
C THR A 92 3.36 -16.38 -1.84
N SER A 93 2.71 -16.84 -2.89
CA SER A 93 1.26 -16.68 -3.05
C SER A 93 0.55 -18.00 -2.80
N ALA A 94 -0.69 -17.92 -2.31
CA ALA A 94 -1.57 -19.04 -2.14
C ALA A 94 -2.94 -18.72 -2.76
N ALA A 95 -3.58 -19.71 -3.36
CA ALA A 95 -4.94 -19.60 -3.90
C ALA A 95 -5.63 -20.96 -3.85
N VAL A 96 -6.97 -20.96 -3.78
CA VAL A 96 -7.79 -22.16 -3.84
C VAL A 96 -8.47 -22.21 -5.20
N ASP A 97 -8.39 -23.35 -5.88
CA ASP A 97 -9.05 -23.54 -7.17
C ASP A 97 -10.53 -23.93 -7.01
N ALA A 98 -11.26 -24.03 -8.14
CA ALA A 98 -12.67 -24.40 -8.15
C ALA A 98 -12.94 -25.82 -7.63
N GLN A 99 -11.92 -26.68 -7.51
CA GLN A 99 -12.01 -28.02 -6.94
C GLN A 99 -11.71 -28.04 -5.44
N GLY A 100 -11.45 -26.89 -4.82
CA GLY A 100 -11.13 -26.78 -3.39
C GLY A 100 -9.69 -27.17 -3.06
N ARG A 101 -8.80 -27.30 -4.05
CA ARG A 101 -7.38 -27.60 -3.81
C ARG A 101 -6.65 -26.31 -3.48
N LEU A 102 -5.83 -26.35 -2.43
CA LEU A 102 -4.96 -25.24 -2.06
C LEU A 102 -3.67 -25.33 -2.88
N TRP A 103 -3.31 -24.25 -3.56
CA TRP A 103 -2.07 -24.14 -4.33
C TRP A 103 -1.19 -23.06 -3.73
N ILE A 104 0.13 -23.28 -3.77
CA ILE A 104 1.14 -22.28 -3.47
C ILE A 104 2.08 -22.09 -4.65
N ALA A 105 2.45 -20.84 -4.90
CA ALA A 105 3.47 -20.44 -5.86
C ALA A 105 4.59 -19.70 -5.13
N SER A 106 5.83 -20.18 -5.24
CA SER A 106 6.99 -19.60 -4.59
C SER A 106 8.21 -19.64 -5.51
N LYS A 107 9.31 -19.02 -5.06
CA LYS A 107 10.60 -19.09 -5.74
C LYS A 107 11.44 -20.23 -5.18
N GLU A 108 12.01 -21.03 -6.06
CA GLU A 108 13.08 -21.97 -5.74
C GLU A 108 14.41 -21.42 -6.28
N THR A 109 15.46 -21.46 -5.46
CA THR A 109 16.84 -21.16 -5.86
C THR A 109 17.68 -22.44 -5.76
N ALA A 110 18.21 -22.91 -6.88
CA ALA A 110 19.07 -24.09 -6.99
C ALA A 110 20.44 -23.68 -7.55
N GLY A 111 21.40 -23.39 -6.67
CA GLY A 111 22.65 -22.73 -7.06
C GLY A 111 22.36 -21.33 -7.61
N ASN A 112 22.80 -21.04 -8.83
CA ASN A 112 22.48 -19.79 -9.53
C ASN A 112 21.17 -19.85 -10.33
N ALA A 113 20.55 -21.02 -10.43
CA ALA A 113 19.30 -21.20 -11.16
C ALA A 113 18.10 -20.82 -10.27
N GLN A 114 17.11 -20.18 -10.87
CA GLN A 114 15.89 -19.75 -10.20
C GLN A 114 14.66 -20.21 -10.99
N TYR A 115 13.67 -20.72 -10.26
CA TYR A 115 12.43 -21.23 -10.82
C TYR A 115 11.24 -20.75 -10.00
N VAL A 116 10.10 -20.58 -10.67
CA VAL A 116 8.82 -20.52 -9.95
C VAL A 116 8.40 -21.97 -9.75
N VAL A 117 8.04 -22.30 -8.52
CA VAL A 117 7.57 -23.65 -8.15
C VAL A 117 6.13 -23.60 -7.68
N LEU A 118 5.37 -24.60 -8.08
CA LEU A 118 4.03 -24.87 -7.59
C LEU A 118 4.01 -26.09 -6.69
N GLN A 119 3.22 -26.01 -5.64
CA GLN A 119 2.78 -27.17 -4.87
C GLN A 119 1.28 -27.07 -4.65
N MET A 120 0.65 -28.23 -4.51
CA MET A 120 -0.78 -28.36 -4.31
C MET A 120 -1.08 -29.27 -3.13
N SER A 121 -2.15 -28.94 -2.42
CA SER A 121 -2.67 -29.68 -1.28
C SER A 121 -4.17 -29.93 -1.46
N HIS A 122 -4.58 -31.17 -1.20
CA HIS A 122 -5.98 -31.59 -1.16
C HIS A 122 -6.62 -31.47 0.24
N ASP A 123 -5.82 -31.18 1.26
CA ASP A 123 -6.23 -31.24 2.67
C ASP A 123 -5.91 -29.96 3.44
N MET A 124 -5.92 -28.83 2.72
CA MET A 124 -5.68 -27.47 3.23
C MET A 124 -4.32 -27.31 3.91
N GLY A 125 -3.29 -27.93 3.32
CA GLY A 125 -1.89 -27.74 3.66
C GLY A 125 -1.34 -28.72 4.67
N ARG A 126 -2.06 -29.80 5.02
CA ARG A 126 -1.52 -30.87 5.88
C ARG A 126 -0.52 -31.73 5.12
N THR A 127 -0.81 -32.03 3.86
CA THR A 127 0.08 -32.71 2.92
C THR A 127 0.20 -31.92 1.62
N TRP A 128 1.36 -32.03 0.97
CA TRP A 128 1.69 -31.29 -0.24
C TRP A 128 2.22 -32.23 -1.32
N SER A 129 1.92 -31.93 -2.57
CA SER A 129 2.60 -32.52 -3.70
C SER A 129 4.11 -32.22 -3.67
N ALA A 130 4.88 -33.02 -4.40
CA ALA A 130 6.24 -32.64 -4.74
C ALA A 130 6.25 -31.27 -5.46
N PRO A 131 7.29 -30.44 -5.26
CA PRO A 131 7.42 -29.16 -5.95
C PRO A 131 7.57 -29.37 -7.45
N GLN A 132 6.78 -28.64 -8.23
CA GLN A 132 6.82 -28.65 -9.68
C GLN A 132 7.31 -27.29 -10.19
N ARG A 133 8.46 -27.27 -10.87
CA ARG A 133 8.95 -26.09 -11.57
C ARG A 133 8.03 -25.77 -12.76
N VAL A 134 7.58 -24.52 -12.85
CA VAL A 134 6.60 -24.10 -13.88
C VAL A 134 7.27 -23.71 -15.19
N GLN A 135 8.55 -23.36 -15.16
CA GLN A 135 9.35 -23.15 -16.36
C GLN A 135 10.51 -24.15 -16.42
N ARG A 136 10.88 -24.56 -17.64
CA ARG A 136 12.01 -25.47 -17.89
C ARG A 136 13.35 -24.76 -17.77
N GLU A 137 13.46 -23.59 -18.39
CA GLU A 137 14.67 -22.78 -18.38
C GLU A 137 14.67 -21.87 -17.17
N SER A 138 15.81 -21.84 -16.46
CA SER A 138 16.00 -20.92 -15.34
C SER A 138 15.99 -19.47 -15.82
N GLU A 139 15.33 -18.59 -15.06
CA GLU A 139 15.53 -17.15 -15.19
C GLU A 139 15.40 -16.47 -13.84
N ALA A 140 16.00 -15.28 -13.70
CA ALA A 140 15.94 -14.52 -12.46
C ALA A 140 14.48 -14.21 -12.08
N ILE A 141 14.16 -14.33 -10.80
CA ILE A 141 12.83 -14.11 -10.23
C ILE A 141 12.96 -13.27 -8.98
N SER A 142 12.24 -12.15 -8.96
CA SER A 142 11.98 -11.39 -7.74
C SER A 142 10.96 -12.11 -6.88
N ALA A 143 11.24 -12.27 -5.59
CA ALA A 143 10.34 -12.82 -4.59
C ALA A 143 10.38 -12.01 -3.28
N GLU A 144 10.81 -10.76 -3.34
CA GLU A 144 10.75 -9.81 -2.24
C GLU A 144 9.38 -9.13 -2.14
N GLY A 145 8.77 -9.15 -0.96
CA GLY A 145 7.51 -8.44 -0.64
C GLY A 145 6.41 -8.66 -1.68
N GLU A 146 5.99 -7.56 -2.32
CA GLU A 146 4.92 -7.57 -3.32
C GLU A 146 5.33 -8.12 -4.71
N ASN A 147 6.61 -8.36 -4.96
CA ASN A 147 7.08 -8.95 -6.23
C ASN A 147 6.98 -10.48 -6.29
N ARG A 148 6.47 -11.13 -5.24
CA ARG A 148 6.21 -12.57 -5.25
C ARG A 148 5.41 -13.03 -6.48
N PRO A 149 5.58 -14.27 -6.96
CA PRO A 149 4.73 -14.85 -8.01
C PRO A 149 3.25 -14.74 -7.64
N LYS A 150 2.39 -14.39 -8.60
CA LYS A 150 0.92 -14.36 -8.42
C LYS A 150 0.31 -15.59 -9.07
N LEU A 151 -0.84 -16.03 -8.56
CA LEU A 151 -1.54 -17.24 -8.98
C LEU A 151 -3.02 -16.93 -9.18
N ALA A 152 -3.57 -17.34 -10.33
CA ALA A 152 -5.00 -17.28 -10.64
C ALA A 152 -5.41 -18.51 -11.45
N PHE A 153 -6.72 -18.74 -11.58
CA PHE A 153 -7.27 -19.90 -12.26
C PHE A 153 -8.31 -19.50 -13.31
N GLY A 154 -8.36 -20.27 -14.39
CA GLY A 154 -9.46 -20.23 -15.36
C GLY A 154 -10.60 -21.17 -14.97
N SER A 155 -11.75 -21.01 -15.63
CA SER A 155 -12.97 -21.77 -15.32
C SER A 155 -12.91 -23.24 -15.75
N LYS A 156 -11.94 -23.63 -16.59
CA LYS A 156 -11.74 -25.01 -17.07
C LYS A 156 -10.53 -25.69 -16.42
N GLY A 157 -10.04 -25.14 -15.32
CA GLY A 157 -8.87 -25.66 -14.60
C GLY A 157 -7.53 -25.16 -15.17
N GLU A 158 -7.54 -24.10 -15.98
CA GLU A 158 -6.31 -23.41 -16.36
C GLU A 158 -5.63 -22.81 -15.14
N ILE A 159 -4.30 -22.79 -15.15
CA ILE A 159 -3.48 -22.19 -14.10
C ILE A 159 -2.68 -21.05 -14.72
N TYR A 160 -2.78 -19.86 -14.13
CA TYR A 160 -2.11 -18.67 -14.59
C TYR A 160 -1.16 -18.14 -13.52
N ILE A 161 0.07 -17.85 -13.91
CA ILE A 161 1.11 -17.36 -13.03
C ILE A 161 1.76 -16.14 -13.65
N SER A 162 1.85 -15.07 -12.87
CA SER A 162 2.67 -13.90 -13.22
C SER A 162 3.79 -13.71 -12.21
N TYR A 163 4.93 -13.20 -12.65
CA TYR A 163 6.07 -12.89 -11.78
C TYR A 163 6.93 -11.80 -12.39
N THR A 164 7.81 -11.20 -11.58
CA THR A 164 8.75 -10.18 -12.06
C THR A 164 10.12 -10.81 -12.27
N LYS A 165 10.67 -10.66 -13.48
CA LYS A 165 12.08 -10.94 -13.79
C LYS A 165 12.89 -9.65 -13.61
N PRO A 166 13.81 -9.55 -12.64
CA PRO A 166 14.67 -8.39 -12.53
C PRO A 166 15.58 -8.25 -13.76
N LEU A 167 15.87 -7.00 -14.15
CA LEU A 167 16.75 -6.68 -15.28
C LEU A 167 18.07 -6.08 -14.78
N ALA A 168 18.95 -5.68 -15.72
CA ALA A 168 20.33 -5.29 -15.44
C ALA A 168 20.50 -4.07 -14.50
N LYS A 169 19.47 -3.23 -14.33
CA LYS A 169 19.53 -2.04 -13.48
C LYS A 169 18.71 -2.24 -12.19
N PRO A 170 19.09 -1.61 -11.07
CA PRO A 170 18.29 -1.63 -9.85
C PRO A 170 16.84 -1.22 -10.09
N TYR A 171 15.90 -1.91 -9.44
CA TYR A 171 14.45 -1.64 -9.52
C TYR A 171 13.84 -1.77 -10.92
N THR A 172 14.58 -2.30 -11.90
CA THR A 172 14.06 -2.60 -13.24
C THR A 172 13.62 -4.06 -13.32
N GLY A 173 12.61 -4.31 -14.14
CA GLY A 173 11.97 -5.62 -14.22
C GLY A 173 11.17 -5.80 -15.50
N ALA A 174 10.85 -7.06 -15.78
CA ALA A 174 9.89 -7.44 -16.79
C ALA A 174 8.76 -8.26 -16.14
N ILE A 175 7.51 -7.96 -16.47
CA ILE A 175 6.36 -8.77 -16.04
C ILE A 175 6.27 -9.99 -16.93
N ARG A 176 6.53 -11.16 -16.33
CA ARG A 176 6.52 -12.46 -16.96
C ARG A 176 5.21 -13.17 -16.66
N PHE A 177 4.80 -14.03 -17.59
CA PHE A 177 3.59 -14.83 -17.47
C PHE A 177 3.82 -16.25 -17.97
N VAL A 178 3.26 -17.21 -17.24
CA VAL A 178 3.23 -18.64 -17.55
C VAL A 178 1.80 -19.14 -17.38
N ARG A 179 1.40 -20.07 -18.25
CA ARG A 179 0.11 -20.75 -18.15
C ARG A 179 0.24 -22.26 -18.26
N SER A 180 -0.69 -22.95 -17.61
CA SER A 180 -1.08 -24.32 -17.92
C SER A 180 -2.55 -24.31 -18.37
N ILE A 181 -2.84 -25.06 -19.42
CA ILE A 181 -4.22 -25.27 -19.92
C ILE A 181 -4.68 -26.73 -19.72
N ASP A 182 -3.90 -27.52 -18.98
CA ASP A 182 -4.10 -28.95 -18.76
C ASP A 182 -4.10 -29.33 -17.27
N GLY A 183 -4.52 -28.39 -16.41
CA GLY A 183 -4.65 -28.60 -14.97
C GLY A 183 -3.32 -28.70 -14.22
N GLY A 184 -2.26 -28.09 -14.75
CA GLY A 184 -0.92 -28.08 -14.17
C GLY A 184 -0.01 -29.23 -14.63
N ARG A 185 -0.45 -30.10 -15.56
CA ARG A 185 0.41 -31.20 -16.04
C ARG A 185 1.60 -30.68 -16.83
N SER A 186 1.40 -29.64 -17.62
CA SER A 186 2.46 -28.96 -18.35
C SER A 186 2.23 -27.45 -18.39
N PHE A 187 3.31 -26.70 -18.60
CA PHE A 187 3.31 -25.25 -18.66
C PHE A 187 3.95 -24.79 -19.97
N ALA A 188 3.36 -23.76 -20.58
CA ALA A 188 3.92 -23.10 -21.74
C ALA A 188 5.19 -22.29 -21.38
N PRO A 189 6.11 -22.04 -22.32
CA PRO A 189 7.24 -21.16 -22.10
C PRO A 189 6.80 -19.76 -21.61
N PRO A 190 7.54 -19.13 -20.68
CA PRO A 190 7.15 -17.82 -20.16
C PRO A 190 7.22 -16.70 -21.22
N ILE A 191 6.18 -15.87 -21.27
CA ILE A 191 6.11 -14.68 -22.13
C ILE A 191 6.25 -13.39 -21.32
N THR A 192 6.64 -12.28 -21.96
CA THR A 192 6.61 -10.95 -21.33
C THR A 192 5.28 -10.27 -21.66
N VAL A 193 4.59 -9.79 -20.63
CA VAL A 193 3.22 -9.25 -20.71
C VAL A 193 3.16 -7.86 -21.32
N HIS A 194 3.93 -6.91 -20.77
CA HIS A 194 3.96 -5.52 -21.25
C HIS A 194 4.56 -5.44 -22.64
N ALA A 195 4.25 -4.42 -23.43
CA ALA A 195 4.81 -4.23 -24.78
C ALA A 195 6.14 -3.44 -24.75
N ASN A 196 6.24 -2.42 -23.88
CA ASN A 196 7.49 -1.68 -23.68
C ASN A 196 8.67 -2.60 -23.30
N ARG A 197 9.85 -2.34 -23.84
CA ARG A 197 11.07 -3.17 -23.63
C ARG A 197 12.23 -2.39 -23.02
N ASP A 198 11.97 -1.17 -22.55
CA ASP A 198 12.99 -0.35 -21.92
C ASP A 198 13.43 -0.98 -20.59
N VAL A 199 14.70 -0.79 -20.23
CA VAL A 199 15.25 -1.24 -18.95
C VAL A 199 14.84 -0.23 -17.86
N ILE A 200 13.57 -0.30 -17.48
CA ILE A 200 12.90 0.55 -16.50
C ILE A 200 12.10 -0.31 -15.52
N THR A 201 11.48 0.33 -14.53
CA THR A 201 10.55 -0.36 -13.62
C THR A 201 9.31 -0.80 -14.39
N HIS A 202 9.15 -2.12 -14.53
CA HIS A 202 7.89 -2.82 -14.73
C HIS A 202 7.79 -3.86 -13.61
N ARG A 203 7.12 -3.53 -12.51
CA ARG A 203 7.16 -4.32 -11.27
C ARG A 203 5.86 -4.22 -10.48
N PHE A 204 5.77 -4.97 -9.39
CA PHE A 204 4.64 -4.95 -8.46
C PHE A 204 3.31 -5.27 -9.15
N ASP A 205 3.32 -6.30 -9.99
CA ASP A 205 2.15 -6.70 -10.76
C ASP A 205 1.06 -7.32 -9.89
N SER A 206 -0.16 -7.24 -10.39
CA SER A 206 -1.34 -7.92 -9.87
C SER A 206 -2.14 -8.51 -11.02
N MET A 207 -2.79 -9.65 -10.77
CA MET A 207 -3.50 -10.41 -11.78
C MET A 207 -4.90 -10.79 -11.31
N ILE A 208 -5.88 -10.73 -12.20
CA ILE A 208 -7.24 -11.24 -11.98
C ILE A 208 -7.81 -11.84 -13.26
N VAL A 209 -8.70 -12.82 -13.11
CA VAL A 209 -9.47 -13.43 -14.21
C VAL A 209 -10.92 -13.05 -14.03
N ASP A 210 -11.56 -12.54 -15.08
CA ASP A 210 -12.97 -12.18 -15.05
C ASP A 210 -13.88 -13.38 -15.42
N PRO A 211 -15.22 -13.27 -15.27
CA PRO A 211 -16.13 -14.38 -15.57
C PRO A 211 -16.16 -14.79 -17.06
N ALA A 212 -15.69 -13.92 -17.97
CA ALA A 212 -15.55 -14.24 -19.39
C ALA A 212 -14.24 -15.01 -19.67
N GLY A 213 -13.40 -15.26 -18.67
CA GLY A 213 -12.11 -15.92 -18.80
C GLY A 213 -10.98 -14.99 -19.26
N ARG A 214 -11.21 -13.68 -19.28
CA ARG A 214 -10.17 -12.71 -19.64
C ARG A 214 -9.22 -12.50 -18.47
N ILE A 215 -7.93 -12.46 -18.77
CA ILE A 215 -6.87 -12.27 -17.78
C ILE A 215 -6.43 -10.81 -17.83
N TYR A 216 -6.49 -10.12 -16.70
CA TYR A 216 -6.02 -8.74 -16.55
C TYR A 216 -4.77 -8.75 -15.67
N ILE A 217 -3.70 -8.14 -16.15
CA ILE A 217 -2.46 -7.95 -15.39
C ILE A 217 -2.13 -6.46 -15.37
N ALA A 218 -2.09 -5.88 -14.17
CA ALA A 218 -1.73 -4.48 -13.95
C ALA A 218 -0.38 -4.36 -13.24
N TRP A 219 0.40 -3.32 -13.52
CA TRP A 219 1.74 -3.12 -12.94
C TRP A 219 2.10 -1.64 -12.77
N ILE A 220 3.12 -1.38 -11.96
CA ILE A 220 3.77 -0.08 -11.83
C ILE A 220 4.83 0.09 -12.93
N ASP A 221 4.75 1.21 -13.64
CA ASP A 221 5.56 1.52 -14.82
C ASP A 221 6.20 2.90 -14.71
N LYS A 222 7.51 3.01 -14.96
CA LYS A 222 8.25 4.28 -14.89
C LYS A 222 8.49 4.94 -16.25
N ARG A 223 7.84 4.49 -17.34
CA ARG A 223 8.08 5.06 -18.68
C ARG A 223 7.75 6.55 -18.75
N ASP A 224 6.67 6.97 -18.09
CA ASP A 224 6.23 8.37 -18.07
C ASP A 224 7.17 9.26 -17.23
N LEU A 225 7.65 8.74 -16.08
CA LEU A 225 8.66 9.42 -15.27
C LEU A 225 9.97 9.61 -16.08
N GLN A 226 10.39 8.59 -16.84
CA GLN A 226 11.58 8.69 -17.69
C GLN A 226 11.40 9.73 -18.80
N ALA A 227 10.25 9.72 -19.48
CA ALA A 227 9.93 10.69 -20.50
C ALA A 227 9.87 12.13 -19.95
N ALA A 228 9.26 12.33 -18.79
CA ALA A 228 9.21 13.63 -18.11
C ALA A 228 10.62 14.10 -17.70
N THR A 229 11.44 13.20 -17.15
CA THR A 229 12.83 13.46 -16.76
C THR A 229 13.67 13.92 -17.97
N ALA A 230 13.56 13.21 -19.10
CA ALA A 230 14.22 13.60 -20.35
C ALA A 230 13.80 15.00 -20.84
N ARG A 231 12.56 15.41 -20.55
CA ARG A 231 12.01 16.74 -20.84
C ARG A 231 12.25 17.77 -19.75
N LYS A 232 12.93 17.40 -18.64
CA LYS A 232 13.12 18.23 -17.44
C LYS A 232 11.79 18.74 -16.85
N GLN A 233 10.76 17.91 -16.88
CA GLN A 233 9.44 18.19 -16.32
C GLN A 233 9.23 17.45 -15.00
N PRO A 234 8.56 18.06 -14.00
CA PRO A 234 8.22 17.38 -12.77
C PRO A 234 7.21 16.25 -13.04
N TYR A 235 7.42 15.10 -12.43
CA TYR A 235 6.49 13.97 -12.46
C TYR A 235 6.57 13.25 -11.12
N ALA A 236 5.47 13.25 -10.36
CA ALA A 236 5.41 12.58 -9.07
C ALA A 236 5.12 11.08 -9.25
N GLY A 237 5.88 10.23 -8.56
CA GLY A 237 5.65 8.79 -8.49
C GLY A 237 5.89 8.06 -9.82
N ALA A 238 5.03 7.09 -10.12
CA ALA A 238 5.07 6.26 -11.32
C ALA A 238 3.72 6.30 -12.06
N ALA A 239 3.60 5.63 -13.20
CA ALA A 239 2.31 5.38 -13.84
C ALA A 239 1.85 3.95 -13.55
N LEU A 240 0.56 3.71 -13.74
CA LEU A 240 -0.03 2.37 -13.75
C LEU A 240 -0.46 1.99 -15.15
N TYR A 241 -0.17 0.75 -15.52
CA TYR A 241 -0.56 0.16 -16.80
C TYR A 241 -1.16 -1.21 -16.60
N TYR A 242 -1.90 -1.69 -17.60
CA TYR A 242 -2.35 -3.06 -17.68
C TYR A 242 -2.37 -3.61 -19.10
N ALA A 243 -2.44 -4.94 -19.18
CA ALA A 243 -2.67 -5.69 -20.40
C ALA A 243 -3.76 -6.73 -20.14
N VAL A 244 -4.39 -7.17 -21.23
CA VAL A 244 -5.51 -8.11 -21.22
C VAL A 244 -5.20 -9.27 -22.15
N SER A 245 -5.53 -10.48 -21.72
CA SER A 245 -5.59 -11.65 -22.59
C SER A 245 -7.03 -12.16 -22.67
N ASP A 246 -7.48 -12.46 -23.89
CA ASP A 246 -8.76 -13.10 -24.21
C ASP A 246 -8.59 -14.47 -24.89
N ASP A 247 -7.35 -14.98 -24.94
CA ASP A 247 -6.96 -16.26 -25.57
C ASP A 247 -6.37 -17.27 -24.54
N GLY A 248 -6.80 -17.13 -23.29
CA GLY A 248 -6.35 -17.96 -22.16
C GLY A 248 -4.87 -17.75 -21.83
N GLY A 249 -4.31 -16.58 -22.10
CA GLY A 249 -2.93 -16.22 -21.78
C GLY A 249 -1.91 -16.63 -22.86
N ALA A 250 -2.35 -16.87 -24.10
CA ALA A 250 -1.42 -17.19 -25.20
C ALA A 250 -0.68 -15.93 -25.64
N SER A 251 -1.40 -14.82 -25.64
CA SER A 251 -0.89 -13.49 -25.93
C SER A 251 -1.59 -12.47 -25.03
N PHE A 252 -0.98 -11.29 -24.93
CA PHE A 252 -1.56 -10.14 -24.25
C PHE A 252 -1.60 -8.97 -25.22
N LYS A 253 -2.72 -8.25 -25.19
CA LYS A 253 -2.89 -6.96 -25.86
C LYS A 253 -2.96 -5.86 -24.81
N GLY A 254 -2.53 -4.64 -25.18
CA GLY A 254 -2.52 -3.50 -24.27
C GLY A 254 -1.13 -2.91 -24.13
N ASP A 255 -0.72 -2.64 -22.88
CA ASP A 255 -0.05 -1.39 -22.44
C ASP A 255 -1.06 -0.23 -22.31
N TYR A 256 -2.22 -0.53 -21.75
CA TYR A 256 -3.24 0.47 -21.46
C TYR A 256 -2.88 1.23 -20.18
N LYS A 257 -2.68 2.55 -20.28
CA LYS A 257 -2.42 3.41 -19.11
C LYS A 257 -3.69 3.51 -18.24
N ILE A 258 -3.58 3.10 -16.98
CA ILE A 258 -4.63 3.24 -15.96
C ILE A 258 -4.66 4.68 -15.45
N ALA A 259 -3.51 5.20 -14.99
CA ALA A 259 -3.36 6.53 -14.41
C ALA A 259 -1.89 6.94 -14.37
N ASP A 260 -1.65 8.24 -14.41
CA ASP A 260 -0.37 8.83 -13.98
C ASP A 260 -0.32 8.88 -12.43
N HIS A 261 0.85 9.20 -11.87
CA HIS A 261 1.05 9.52 -10.45
C HIS A 261 0.57 8.48 -9.42
N SER A 262 1.06 7.24 -9.49
CA SER A 262 0.94 6.27 -8.41
C SER A 262 2.11 6.33 -7.44
N CYS A 263 1.86 5.99 -6.18
CA CYS A 263 2.91 5.63 -5.24
C CYS A 263 3.73 4.46 -5.82
N GLU A 264 5.05 4.60 -5.85
CA GLU A 264 5.96 3.70 -6.58
C GLU A 264 6.30 2.39 -5.87
N CYS A 265 5.97 2.27 -4.57
CA CYS A 265 6.21 1.09 -3.74
C CYS A 265 4.91 0.43 -3.26
N CYS A 266 3.75 0.97 -3.65
CA CYS A 266 2.46 0.58 -3.10
C CYS A 266 1.81 -0.55 -3.91
N ARG A 267 1.07 -1.42 -3.22
CA ARG A 267 0.37 -2.55 -3.83
C ARG A 267 -0.81 -2.09 -4.70
N ILE A 268 -1.01 -2.78 -5.83
CA ILE A 268 -2.24 -2.71 -6.62
C ILE A 268 -3.17 -3.82 -6.14
N ALA A 269 -4.42 -3.48 -5.83
CA ALA A 269 -5.46 -4.47 -5.59
C ALA A 269 -6.34 -4.56 -6.83
N LEU A 270 -6.61 -5.78 -7.29
CA LEU A 270 -7.59 -6.07 -8.34
C LEU A 270 -8.71 -6.91 -7.72
N ALA A 271 -9.95 -6.54 -7.99
CA ALA A 271 -11.15 -7.28 -7.60
C ALA A 271 -12.20 -7.22 -8.70
N LEU A 272 -13.14 -8.17 -8.71
CA LEU A 272 -14.32 -8.07 -9.57
C LEU A 272 -15.43 -7.33 -8.82
N ASN A 273 -16.09 -6.38 -9.49
CA ASN A 273 -17.33 -5.79 -8.98
C ASN A 273 -18.52 -6.78 -9.10
N PRO A 274 -19.71 -6.47 -8.58
CA PRO A 274 -20.87 -7.37 -8.67
C PRO A 274 -21.32 -7.73 -10.09
N GLN A 275 -20.90 -6.95 -11.09
CA GLN A 275 -21.15 -7.20 -12.51
C GLN A 275 -20.04 -8.04 -13.16
N GLY A 276 -19.06 -8.51 -12.38
CA GLY A 276 -17.94 -9.33 -12.86
C GLY A 276 -16.85 -8.53 -13.57
N LYS A 277 -16.83 -7.20 -13.45
CA LYS A 277 -15.81 -6.37 -14.11
C LYS A 277 -14.63 -6.10 -13.20
N PRO A 278 -13.38 -6.16 -13.72
CA PRO A 278 -12.21 -5.84 -12.91
C PRO A 278 -12.17 -4.37 -12.49
N VAL A 279 -11.87 -4.13 -11.22
CA VAL A 279 -11.62 -2.82 -10.63
C VAL A 279 -10.23 -2.82 -10.03
N ALA A 280 -9.44 -1.81 -10.38
CA ALA A 280 -8.14 -1.56 -9.77
C ALA A 280 -8.29 -0.55 -8.63
N LEU A 281 -7.61 -0.81 -7.52
CA LEU A 281 -7.41 0.10 -6.40
C LEU A 281 -5.91 0.22 -6.14
N TRP A 282 -5.41 1.43 -5.97
CA TRP A 282 -3.99 1.69 -5.71
C TRP A 282 -3.84 2.92 -4.83
N ARG A 283 -2.63 3.16 -4.31
CA ARG A 283 -2.29 4.44 -3.70
C ARG A 283 -1.83 5.43 -4.77
N HIS A 284 -2.62 6.48 -4.98
CA HIS A 284 -2.35 7.54 -5.94
C HIS A 284 -1.57 8.67 -5.25
N VAL A 285 -0.99 9.58 -6.02
CA VAL A 285 -0.36 10.81 -5.53
C VAL A 285 -1.19 11.98 -6.06
N PHE A 286 -2.15 12.41 -5.26
CA PHE A 286 -2.95 13.60 -5.54
C PHE A 286 -2.14 14.86 -5.26
N ALA A 287 -2.43 15.94 -5.99
CA ALA A 287 -1.81 17.22 -5.71
C ALA A 287 -2.20 17.71 -4.30
N PRO A 288 -1.28 18.35 -3.55
CA PRO A 288 0.12 18.63 -3.94
C PRO A 288 1.09 17.45 -3.71
N ASN A 289 0.79 16.52 -2.81
CA ASN A 289 1.56 15.27 -2.59
C ASN A 289 0.80 14.28 -1.68
N VAL A 290 -0.53 14.36 -1.67
CA VAL A 290 -1.40 13.53 -0.81
C VAL A 290 -1.45 12.11 -1.37
N ARG A 291 -1.17 11.09 -0.56
CA ARG A 291 -1.17 9.69 -1.03
C ARG A 291 -2.33 8.86 -0.53
N ASP A 292 -3.50 9.25 -0.99
CA ASP A 292 -4.73 8.52 -0.77
C ASP A 292 -4.95 7.45 -1.84
N HIS A 293 -5.91 6.56 -1.58
CA HIS A 293 -6.25 5.51 -2.52
C HIS A 293 -7.14 6.06 -3.65
N ALA A 294 -6.95 5.54 -4.84
CA ALA A 294 -7.83 5.76 -5.98
C ALA A 294 -8.28 4.41 -6.55
N LEU A 295 -9.46 4.40 -7.15
CA LEU A 295 -10.02 3.23 -7.81
C LEU A 295 -10.54 3.55 -9.22
N ILE A 296 -10.51 2.56 -10.10
CA ILE A 296 -11.08 2.65 -11.45
C ILE A 296 -11.49 1.27 -11.98
N GLU A 297 -12.59 1.22 -12.73
CA GLU A 297 -12.97 0.03 -13.51
C GLU A 297 -12.08 -0.12 -14.75
N LEU A 298 -11.60 -1.34 -15.01
CA LEU A 298 -10.80 -1.67 -16.19
C LEU A 298 -11.68 -2.26 -17.29
N THR A 299 -11.28 -2.05 -18.53
CA THR A 299 -12.00 -2.50 -19.73
C THR A 299 -11.10 -3.39 -20.58
N PRO A 300 -11.67 -4.37 -21.32
CA PRO A 300 -10.87 -5.28 -22.15
C PRO A 300 -10.14 -4.60 -23.31
N ASP A 301 -10.60 -3.42 -23.73
CA ASP A 301 -10.11 -2.64 -24.88
C ASP A 301 -9.24 -1.44 -24.46
N GLY A 302 -8.98 -1.27 -23.17
CA GLY A 302 -8.19 -0.14 -22.66
C GLY A 302 -8.96 1.16 -22.53
N ARG A 303 -10.23 1.20 -22.96
CA ARG A 303 -11.02 2.43 -22.97
C ARG A 303 -11.32 2.88 -21.56
N ARG A 304 -10.89 4.10 -21.21
CA ARG A 304 -11.22 4.73 -19.94
C ARG A 304 -12.66 5.23 -19.96
N LEU A 305 -13.52 4.66 -19.11
CA LEU A 305 -14.94 5.05 -19.01
C LEU A 305 -15.15 6.28 -18.10
N ALA A 306 -14.25 6.50 -17.14
CA ALA A 306 -14.27 7.63 -16.22
C ALA A 306 -12.85 7.92 -15.70
N ALA A 307 -12.64 9.09 -15.11
CA ALA A 307 -11.40 9.36 -14.38
C ALA A 307 -11.29 8.46 -13.12
N PRO A 308 -10.08 8.20 -12.61
CA PRO A 308 -9.89 7.57 -11.31
C PRO A 308 -10.68 8.30 -10.21
N VAL A 309 -11.34 7.52 -9.35
CA VAL A 309 -12.12 8.04 -8.21
C VAL A 309 -11.28 7.92 -6.95
N ARG A 310 -11.17 9.00 -6.16
CA ARG A 310 -10.53 8.98 -4.84
C ARG A 310 -11.36 8.15 -3.87
N ALA A 311 -10.73 7.18 -3.20
CA ALA A 311 -11.36 6.16 -2.38
C ALA A 311 -11.12 6.37 -0.87
N THR A 312 -10.05 7.06 -0.49
CA THR A 312 -9.79 7.50 0.89
C THR A 312 -9.60 9.02 0.93
N PHE A 313 -9.78 9.61 2.11
CA PHE A 313 -9.69 11.06 2.36
C PHE A 313 -8.90 11.32 3.66
N ASP A 314 -7.85 10.52 3.88
CA ASP A 314 -6.98 10.60 5.05
C ASP A 314 -5.88 11.66 4.90
N ASP A 315 -5.71 12.21 3.70
CA ASP A 315 -4.73 13.26 3.38
C ASP A 315 -3.30 12.88 3.81
N TRP A 316 -2.94 11.60 3.59
CA TRP A 316 -1.67 11.02 4.01
C TRP A 316 -0.46 11.63 3.28
#